data_AF-A0A8H4FIG5-F1
#
_entry.id   AF-A0A8H4FIG5-F1
#
_cell.length_a   1.000
_cell.length_b   1.000
_cell.length_c   1.000
_cell.angle_alpha   90.00
_cell.angle_beta   90.00
_cell.angle_gamma   90.00
#
_symmetry.space_group_name_H-M   'P 1'
#
loop_
_entity.id
_entity.type
_entity.pdbx_description
1 polymer ?
#
loop_
_entity_poly.entity_id
_entity_poly.type
_entity_poly.pdbx_seq_one_letter_code
_entity_poly.pdbx_strand_id
1 'polypeptide(L)'
;MAVDPFIEAAFGPPPDGVDLTESQATKNNAIVIVLLIIAALSVAGRLVARSKYGPGLSLDDYAIVVAWVLVAATAGMVIAIGQAGAGRHVWALSVDDLVQTSKASSERRHNHEFLLYIYSFVFCTAVLTTKISILLFYWRVFMGNLLSFRFSIWMGAFLVGSYPIYFMITMGFCCNPLSHYWTQFKGTTGTCLDVGHFFFILAIINLITDVILLAIPVPEILKLQMSKDKKIAVCGILGLGGFVCIASAVRVHYLKVFSTATDITWMMGPVAIWSSVEPSVGIFSACLPSFKPLLRAIRGRNMNSSSSGDKGSIYPLGSKGTRNTRPRLRLDDEIALQSQAVGGGGSGSMHSGNDSEFGRHIHVKTDIKQTINGFS
;
A
#
# COMPACT_ATOMS: atom_id res chain seq x y z
N MET A 1 37.41 20.71 0.50
CA MET A 1 36.89 20.78 1.89
C MET A 1 37.81 19.89 2.71
N ALA A 2 38.39 20.37 3.81
CA ALA A 2 39.26 19.52 4.63
C ALA A 2 38.38 18.50 5.37
N VAL A 3 38.70 17.22 5.25
CA VAL A 3 37.99 16.13 5.95
C VAL A 3 38.33 16.22 7.44
N ASP A 4 37.34 16.00 8.29
CA ASP A 4 37.55 16.02 9.73
C ASP A 4 38.45 14.84 10.16
N PRO A 5 39.56 15.09 10.87
CA PRO A 5 40.50 14.04 11.26
C PRO A 5 39.87 12.93 12.10
N PHE A 6 38.77 13.20 12.82
CA PHE A 6 38.05 12.16 13.56
C PHE A 6 37.26 11.22 12.64
N ILE A 7 36.72 11.75 11.54
CA ILE A 7 35.97 10.97 10.54
C ILE A 7 36.94 10.15 9.69
N GLU A 8 38.10 10.71 9.35
CA GLU A 8 39.17 9.99 8.66
C GLU A 8 39.74 8.86 9.53
N ALA A 9 39.87 9.07 10.85
CA ALA A 9 40.28 8.02 11.78
C ALA A 9 39.23 6.90 11.96
N ALA A 10 37.94 7.22 11.82
CA ALA A 10 36.85 6.26 12.00
C ALA A 10 36.47 5.50 10.72
N PHE A 11 36.51 6.15 9.55
CA PHE A 11 36.03 5.63 8.27
C PHE A 11 37.12 5.49 7.19
N GLY A 12 38.36 5.92 7.49
CA GLY A 12 39.47 5.96 6.53
C GLY A 12 39.43 7.20 5.62
N PRO A 13 40.43 7.38 4.75
CA PRO A 13 40.46 8.48 3.79
C PRO A 13 39.34 8.33 2.74
N PRO A 14 38.82 9.44 2.18
CA PRO A 14 37.83 9.39 1.12
C PRO A 14 38.40 8.69 -0.13
N PRO A 15 37.61 7.88 -0.85
CA PRO A 15 38.03 7.28 -2.12
C PRO A 15 38.37 8.36 -3.16
N ASP A 16 39.38 8.10 -4.00
CA ASP A 16 39.80 9.03 -5.05
C ASP A 16 38.66 9.34 -6.04
N GLY A 17 38.37 10.62 -6.24
CA GLY A 17 37.37 11.10 -7.20
C GLY A 17 35.95 11.31 -6.67
N VAL A 18 35.71 11.18 -5.36
CA VAL A 18 34.40 11.45 -4.75
C VAL A 18 34.15 12.96 -4.61
N ASP A 19 33.03 13.45 -5.16
CA ASP A 19 32.60 14.83 -4.99
C ASP A 19 31.88 15.01 -3.65
N LEU A 20 32.60 15.54 -2.66
CA LEU A 20 32.09 15.80 -1.32
C LEU A 20 31.00 16.90 -1.27
N THR A 21 30.76 17.63 -2.36
CA THR A 21 29.67 18.61 -2.43
C THR A 21 28.34 18.01 -2.87
N GLU A 22 28.35 16.78 -3.39
CA GLU A 22 27.15 16.10 -3.86
C GLU A 22 26.22 15.71 -2.70
N SER A 23 24.91 15.96 -2.88
CA SER A 23 23.89 15.61 -1.89
C SER A 23 22.64 15.03 -2.54
N GLN A 24 22.25 13.84 -2.08
CA GLN A 24 21.02 13.18 -2.51
C GLN A 24 19.77 13.67 -1.76
N ALA A 25 19.92 14.50 -0.73
CA ALA A 25 18.82 14.90 0.15
C ALA A 25 17.67 15.59 -0.60
N THR A 26 17.99 16.54 -1.49
CA THR A 26 16.99 17.26 -2.29
C THR A 26 16.23 16.33 -3.24
N LYS A 27 16.96 15.42 -3.92
CA LYS A 27 16.37 14.41 -4.81
C LYS A 27 15.46 13.46 -4.04
N ASN A 28 15.91 12.96 -2.89
CA ASN A 28 15.12 12.07 -2.04
C ASN A 28 13.83 12.76 -1.56
N ASN A 29 13.95 13.98 -1.01
CA ASN A 29 12.80 14.75 -0.54
C ASN A 29 11.77 15.00 -1.66
N ALA A 30 12.22 15.36 -2.85
CA ALA A 30 11.33 15.55 -4.00
C ALA A 30 10.56 14.27 -4.35
N ILE A 31 11.25 13.12 -4.41
CA ILE A 31 10.63 11.83 -4.73
C ILE A 31 9.60 11.45 -3.65
N VAL A 32 9.97 11.56 -2.37
CA VAL A 32 9.09 11.24 -1.23
C VAL A 32 7.82 12.10 -1.25
N ILE A 33 7.95 13.40 -1.49
CA ILE A 33 6.81 14.33 -1.56
C ILE A 33 5.88 13.97 -2.74
N VAL A 34 6.44 13.71 -3.92
CA VAL A 34 5.64 13.33 -5.10
C VAL A 34 4.87 12.04 -4.85
N LEU A 35 5.53 11.02 -4.28
CA LEU A 35 4.87 9.75 -3.95
C LEU A 35 3.76 9.94 -2.92
N LEU A 36 3.99 10.78 -1.90
CA LEU A 36 3.00 11.09 -0.88
C LEU A 36 1.76 11.79 -1.47
N ILE A 37 1.96 12.73 -2.40
CA ILE A 37 0.87 13.42 -3.11
C ILE A 37 0.07 12.41 -3.96
N ILE A 38 0.75 11.54 -4.71
CA ILE A 38 0.08 10.50 -5.52
C ILE A 38 -0.74 9.58 -4.62
N ALA A 39 -0.17 9.13 -3.50
CA ALA A 39 -0.87 8.30 -2.52
C ALA A 39 -2.09 9.05 -1.94
N ALA A 40 -1.94 10.32 -1.57
CA ALA A 40 -3.03 11.16 -1.03
C ALA A 40 -4.18 11.32 -2.03
N LEU A 41 -3.86 11.64 -3.29
CA LEU A 41 -4.84 11.76 -4.36
C LEU A 41 -5.54 10.43 -4.60
N SER A 42 -4.82 9.31 -4.50
CA SER A 42 -5.40 7.99 -4.71
C SER A 42 -6.40 7.61 -3.62
N VAL A 43 -6.07 7.89 -2.35
CA VAL A 43 -6.95 7.67 -1.20
C VAL A 43 -8.16 8.60 -1.27
N ALA A 44 -7.94 9.89 -1.56
CA ALA A 44 -9.04 10.85 -1.72
C ALA A 44 -10.00 10.43 -2.83
N GLY A 45 -9.47 10.02 -3.99
CA GLY A 45 -10.27 9.51 -5.10
C GLY A 45 -11.06 8.26 -4.71
N ARG A 46 -10.45 7.34 -3.94
CA ARG A 46 -11.13 6.16 -3.41
C ARG A 46 -12.27 6.54 -2.47
N LEU A 47 -12.05 7.44 -1.51
CA LEU A 47 -13.08 7.90 -0.57
C LEU A 47 -14.25 8.57 -1.31
N VAL A 48 -13.97 9.44 -2.29
CA VAL A 48 -14.99 10.08 -3.12
C VAL A 48 -15.76 9.03 -3.94
N ALA A 49 -15.05 8.08 -4.56
CA ALA A 49 -15.67 7.02 -5.34
C ALA A 49 -16.64 6.19 -4.49
N ARG A 50 -16.19 5.76 -3.30
CA ARG A 50 -16.95 4.91 -2.38
C ARG A 50 -18.11 5.65 -1.71
N SER A 51 -17.91 6.91 -1.32
CA SER A 51 -18.92 7.74 -0.65
C SER A 51 -20.02 8.19 -1.61
N LYS A 52 -19.67 8.67 -2.82
CA LYS A 52 -20.66 9.21 -3.77
C LYS A 52 -21.26 8.14 -4.68
N TYR A 53 -20.45 7.19 -5.15
CA TYR A 53 -20.85 6.24 -6.20
C TYR A 53 -20.91 4.79 -5.74
N GLY A 54 -20.32 4.46 -4.58
CA GLY A 54 -20.30 3.11 -4.01
C GLY A 54 -21.34 2.85 -2.92
N PRO A 55 -21.27 1.67 -2.26
CA PRO A 55 -22.19 1.25 -1.20
C PRO A 55 -21.87 1.90 0.17
N GLY A 56 -20.98 2.89 0.24
CA GLY A 56 -20.53 3.53 1.47
C GLY A 56 -19.11 3.15 1.90
N LEU A 57 -18.66 3.73 3.01
CA LEU A 57 -17.34 3.49 3.60
C LEU A 57 -17.32 2.16 4.35
N SER A 58 -16.25 1.40 4.19
CA SER A 58 -16.02 0.11 4.83
C SER A 58 -14.73 0.11 5.65
N LEU A 59 -14.52 -0.92 6.48
CA LEU A 59 -13.31 -1.05 7.32
C LEU A 59 -12.01 -0.94 6.51
N ASP A 60 -11.99 -1.48 5.29
CA ASP A 60 -10.86 -1.36 4.35
C ASP A 60 -10.55 0.10 3.98
N ASP A 61 -11.59 0.94 3.84
CA ASP A 61 -11.42 2.37 3.51
C ASP A 61 -10.85 3.17 4.70
N TYR A 62 -11.08 2.73 5.94
CA TYR A 62 -10.43 3.32 7.11
C TYR A 62 -8.98 2.84 7.25
N ALA A 63 -8.74 1.55 7.02
CA ALA A 63 -7.39 0.98 7.08
C ALA A 63 -6.44 1.66 6.08
N ILE A 64 -6.89 1.93 4.85
CA ILE A 64 -6.05 2.60 3.84
C ILE A 64 -5.76 4.08 4.19
N VAL A 65 -6.69 4.77 4.86
CA VAL A 65 -6.47 6.14 5.36
C VAL A 65 -5.44 6.14 6.48
N VAL A 66 -5.56 5.21 7.43
CA VAL A 66 -4.57 5.04 8.51
C VAL A 66 -3.19 4.71 7.92
N ALA A 67 -3.12 3.81 6.93
CA ALA A 67 -1.88 3.50 6.23
C ALA A 67 -1.26 4.75 5.60
N TRP A 68 -2.05 5.59 4.92
CA TRP A 68 -1.57 6.84 4.34
C TRP A 68 -1.06 7.84 5.38
N VAL A 69 -1.75 7.98 6.53
CA VAL A 69 -1.29 8.84 7.63
C VAL A 69 0.06 8.37 8.18
N LEU A 70 0.24 7.06 8.34
CA LEU A 70 1.51 6.49 8.78
C LEU A 70 2.62 6.70 7.74
N VAL A 71 2.32 6.57 6.44
CA VAL A 71 3.27 6.89 5.35
C VAL A 71 3.61 8.37 5.30
N ALA A 72 2.66 9.26 5.60
CA ALA A 72 2.91 10.70 5.72
C ALA A 72 3.86 11.00 6.90
N ALA A 73 3.68 10.30 8.02
CA ALA A 73 4.55 10.42 9.18
C ALA A 73 5.98 9.93 8.87
N THR A 74 6.14 8.78 8.20
CA THR A 74 7.47 8.31 7.78
C THR A 74 8.12 9.25 6.78
N ALA A 75 7.36 9.81 5.83
CA ALA A 75 7.86 10.81 4.88
C ALA A 75 8.37 12.07 5.59
N GLY A 76 7.62 12.57 6.59
CA GLY A 76 8.05 13.72 7.40
C GLY A 76 9.35 13.45 8.17
N MET A 77 9.48 12.24 8.74
CA MET A 77 10.71 11.81 9.42
C MET A 77 11.90 11.70 8.45
N VAL A 78 11.70 11.13 7.26
CA VAL A 78 12.77 11.04 6.24
C VAL A 78 13.26 12.42 5.81
N ILE A 79 12.36 13.38 5.62
CA ILE A 79 12.73 14.76 5.27
C ILE A 79 13.54 15.41 6.39
N ALA A 80 13.12 15.22 7.66
CA ALA A 80 13.85 15.73 8.82
C ALA A 80 15.26 15.11 8.94
N ILE A 81 15.39 13.80 8.70
CA ILE A 81 16.67 13.08 8.70
C ILE A 81 17.57 13.54 7.53
N GLY A 82 16.98 13.80 6.35
CA GLY A 82 17.70 14.34 5.18
C GLY A 82 18.23 15.75 5.43
N GLN A 83 17.48 16.61 6.12
CA GLN A 83 17.95 17.93 6.54
C GLN A 83 19.09 17.86 7.57
N ALA A 84 19.14 16.78 8.35
CA ALA A 84 20.21 16.52 9.31
C ALA A 84 21.48 15.93 8.68
N GLY A 85 21.55 15.79 7.35
CA GLY A 85 22.76 15.36 6.63
C GLY A 85 22.68 13.98 5.98
N ALA A 86 21.57 13.24 6.14
CA ALA A 86 21.40 11.96 5.45
C ALA A 86 21.34 12.13 3.92
N GLY A 87 22.12 11.32 3.19
CA GLY A 87 22.30 11.44 1.75
C GLY A 87 23.46 12.37 1.32
N ARG A 88 24.32 12.79 2.24
CA ARG A 88 25.66 13.34 1.93
C ARG A 88 26.72 12.28 2.22
N HIS A 89 27.87 12.38 1.56
CA HIS A 89 29.03 11.53 1.84
C HIS A 89 29.47 11.71 3.31
N VAL A 90 29.81 10.61 3.98
CA VAL A 90 30.29 10.62 5.38
C VAL A 90 31.45 11.61 5.58
N TRP A 91 32.39 11.66 4.63
CA TRP A 91 33.56 12.56 4.67
C TRP A 91 33.25 14.05 4.41
N ALA A 92 32.05 14.37 3.91
CA ALA A 92 31.61 15.73 3.69
C ALA A 92 30.95 16.36 4.92
N LEU A 93 30.68 15.56 5.95
CA LEU A 93 30.12 16.02 7.21
C LEU A 93 31.29 16.36 8.14
N SER A 94 31.26 17.50 8.84
CA SER A 94 32.20 17.73 9.94
C SER A 94 31.69 17.04 11.21
N VAL A 95 32.56 16.73 12.18
CA VAL A 95 32.08 16.29 13.51
C VAL A 95 31.18 17.36 14.09
N ASP A 96 31.45 18.63 13.81
CA ASP A 96 30.59 19.76 14.12
C ASP A 96 29.39 19.92 13.15
N ASP A 97 29.16 19.13 12.11
CA ASP A 97 27.85 19.07 11.41
C ASP A 97 27.06 17.84 11.86
N LEU A 98 27.76 16.80 12.29
CA LEU A 98 27.21 15.71 13.11
C LEU A 98 26.89 16.21 14.54
N VAL A 99 27.56 17.28 15.02
CA VAL A 99 27.48 17.86 16.37
C VAL A 99 26.90 19.30 16.39
N GLN A 100 26.96 20.15 15.36
CA GLN A 100 26.30 21.49 15.32
C GLN A 100 24.89 21.45 14.74
N THR A 101 24.53 20.46 13.92
CA THR A 101 23.12 20.04 13.84
C THR A 101 22.60 19.57 15.22
N SER A 102 23.53 19.27 16.15
CA SER A 102 23.26 18.99 17.57
C SER A 102 23.57 20.17 18.54
N LYS A 103 24.06 21.35 18.10
CA LYS A 103 24.32 22.53 18.99
C LYS A 103 23.20 23.57 18.93
N ALA A 104 22.54 23.79 17.78
CA ALA A 104 21.28 24.55 17.75
C ALA A 104 20.14 23.84 18.49
N SER A 105 20.38 22.58 18.87
CA SER A 105 19.51 21.80 19.75
C SER A 105 20.35 20.86 20.60
N SER A 106 21.12 21.41 21.54
CA SER A 106 21.94 20.68 22.53
C SER A 106 21.13 19.73 23.44
N GLU A 107 19.80 19.83 23.45
CA GLU A 107 18.90 18.89 24.11
C GLU A 107 18.54 17.68 23.21
N ARG A 108 18.85 17.75 21.90
CA ARG A 108 18.34 16.88 20.83
C ARG A 108 19.35 15.85 20.31
N ARG A 109 20.50 15.67 21.00
CA ARG A 109 21.42 14.53 20.76
C ARG A 109 20.81 13.18 21.15
N HIS A 110 19.86 13.16 22.08
CA HIS A 110 19.03 11.98 22.35
C HIS A 110 18.00 11.71 21.24
N ASN A 111 17.76 12.67 20.34
CA ASN A 111 16.58 12.64 19.46
C ASN A 111 16.87 12.07 18.07
N HIS A 112 18.09 12.06 17.52
CA HIS A 112 18.30 11.54 16.15
C HIS A 112 18.20 10.00 16.10
N GLU A 113 18.93 9.30 16.97
CA GLU A 113 18.85 7.82 17.08
C GLU A 113 17.49 7.37 17.60
N PHE A 114 16.88 8.14 18.51
CA PHE A 114 15.51 7.95 18.95
C PHE A 114 14.48 8.19 17.82
N LEU A 115 14.72 9.15 16.93
CA LEU A 115 13.89 9.37 15.74
C LEU A 115 14.04 8.23 14.73
N LEU A 116 15.23 7.68 14.54
CA LEU A 116 15.45 6.48 13.70
C LEU A 116 14.80 5.23 14.31
N TYR A 117 14.84 5.13 15.65
CA TYR A 117 14.11 4.11 16.40
C TYR A 117 12.60 4.24 16.17
N ILE A 118 12.00 5.40 16.45
CA ILE A 118 10.58 5.68 16.20
C ILE A 118 10.21 5.45 14.73
N TYR A 119 11.03 5.92 13.79
CA TYR A 119 10.83 5.75 12.36
C TYR A 119 10.65 4.27 12.01
N SER A 120 11.47 3.39 12.58
CA SER A 120 11.40 1.95 12.30
C SER A 120 10.09 1.32 12.77
N PHE A 121 9.53 1.77 13.91
CA PHE A 121 8.22 1.33 14.42
C PHE A 121 7.07 1.88 13.56
N VAL A 122 7.13 3.16 13.19
CA VAL A 122 6.11 3.78 12.33
C VAL A 122 6.14 3.16 10.93
N PHE A 123 7.32 2.88 10.39
CA PHE A 123 7.47 2.18 9.12
C PHE A 123 6.91 0.76 9.19
N CYS A 124 7.25 -0.01 10.23
CA CYS A 124 6.73 -1.37 10.42
C CYS A 124 5.19 -1.37 10.48
N THR A 125 4.58 -0.44 11.22
CA THR A 125 3.12 -0.31 11.31
C THR A 125 2.47 0.19 10.01
N ALA A 126 3.14 1.07 9.25
CA ALA A 126 2.68 1.51 7.93
C ALA A 126 2.61 0.33 6.94
N VAL A 127 3.67 -0.48 6.88
CA VAL A 127 3.75 -1.67 6.03
C VAL A 127 2.68 -2.68 6.42
N LEU A 128 2.51 -2.96 7.72
CA LEU A 128 1.47 -3.83 8.24
C LEU A 128 0.08 -3.39 7.79
N THR A 129 -0.26 -2.13 8.03
CA THR A 129 -1.60 -1.59 7.74
C THR A 129 -1.90 -1.63 6.24
N THR A 130 -0.89 -1.35 5.40
CA THR A 130 -1.00 -1.44 3.95
C THR A 130 -1.31 -2.87 3.49
N LYS A 131 -0.56 -3.87 4.00
CA LYS A 131 -0.78 -5.28 3.66
C LYS A 131 -2.13 -5.81 4.16
N ILE A 132 -2.55 -5.40 5.37
CA ILE A 132 -3.88 -5.75 5.91
C ILE A 132 -4.99 -5.18 5.03
N SER A 133 -4.88 -3.92 4.56
CA SER A 133 -5.88 -3.34 3.64
C SER A 133 -5.95 -4.14 2.33
N ILE A 134 -4.82 -4.48 1.72
CA ILE A 134 -4.80 -5.32 0.50
C ILE A 134 -5.49 -6.66 0.75
N LEU A 135 -5.25 -7.28 1.91
CA LEU A 135 -5.82 -8.57 2.26
C LEU A 135 -7.33 -8.50 2.53
N LEU A 136 -7.80 -7.45 3.22
CA LEU A 136 -9.23 -7.18 3.43
C LEU A 136 -9.93 -6.91 2.09
N PHE A 137 -9.25 -6.21 1.19
CA PHE A 137 -9.72 -6.00 -0.17
C PHE A 137 -9.87 -7.33 -0.93
N TYR A 138 -8.87 -8.22 -0.88
CA TYR A 138 -8.96 -9.56 -1.49
C TYR A 138 -10.06 -10.40 -0.88
N TRP A 139 -10.20 -10.37 0.44
CA TRP A 139 -11.29 -11.06 1.15
C TRP A 139 -12.64 -10.60 0.59
N ARG A 140 -12.85 -9.29 0.41
CA ARG A 140 -14.12 -8.74 -0.08
C ARG A 140 -14.40 -9.11 -1.53
N VAL A 141 -13.40 -9.04 -2.40
CA VAL A 141 -13.58 -9.28 -3.84
C VAL A 141 -13.93 -10.73 -4.13
N PHE A 142 -13.28 -11.66 -3.44
CA PHE A 142 -13.38 -13.09 -3.71
C PHE A 142 -14.20 -13.84 -2.64
N MET A 143 -15.05 -13.11 -1.91
CA MET A 143 -15.76 -13.57 -0.71
C MET A 143 -16.68 -14.78 -0.93
N GLY A 144 -16.97 -15.18 -2.17
CA GLY A 144 -17.81 -16.33 -2.46
C GLY A 144 -17.11 -17.54 -3.10
N ASN A 145 -15.77 -17.58 -3.16
CA ASN A 145 -15.03 -18.74 -3.66
C ASN A 145 -14.48 -19.67 -2.56
N LEU A 146 -14.21 -20.91 -2.98
CA LEU A 146 -13.86 -22.13 -2.25
C LEU A 146 -13.09 -21.94 -0.91
N LEU A 147 -13.33 -22.85 0.04
CA LEU A 147 -12.61 -22.94 1.33
C LEU A 147 -11.09 -22.77 1.20
N SER A 148 -10.48 -23.28 0.13
CA SER A 148 -9.05 -23.15 -0.15
C SER A 148 -8.57 -21.70 -0.26
N PHE A 149 -9.36 -20.81 -0.88
CA PHE A 149 -9.00 -19.40 -1.01
C PHE A 149 -9.07 -18.66 0.34
N ARG A 150 -10.09 -18.99 1.15
CA ARG A 150 -10.21 -18.48 2.52
C ARG A 150 -9.00 -18.88 3.35
N PHE A 151 -8.57 -20.14 3.26
CA PHE A 151 -7.37 -20.61 3.96
C PHE A 151 -6.11 -19.83 3.55
N SER A 152 -5.90 -19.59 2.24
CA SER A 152 -4.76 -18.78 1.76
C SER A 152 -4.78 -17.35 2.31
N ILE A 153 -5.96 -16.73 2.42
CA ILE A 153 -6.10 -15.40 3.01
C ILE A 153 -5.79 -15.43 4.51
N TRP A 154 -6.30 -16.39 5.27
CA TRP A 154 -5.99 -16.52 6.70
C TRP A 154 -4.49 -16.76 6.93
N MET A 155 -3.86 -17.58 6.11
CA MET A 155 -2.41 -17.78 6.12
C MET A 155 -1.66 -16.48 5.82
N GLY A 156 -2.11 -15.71 4.82
CA GLY A 156 -1.57 -14.38 4.52
C GLY A 156 -1.73 -13.40 5.69
N ALA A 157 -2.88 -13.39 6.36
CA ALA A 157 -3.14 -12.57 7.53
C ALA A 157 -2.20 -12.92 8.69
N PHE A 158 -2.01 -14.21 8.93
CA PHE A 158 -1.10 -14.71 9.96
C PHE A 158 0.35 -14.29 9.66
N LEU A 159 0.80 -14.43 8.42
CA LEU A 159 2.15 -14.08 8.01
C LEU A 159 2.42 -12.57 8.10
N VAL A 160 1.45 -11.76 7.70
CA VAL A 160 1.51 -10.30 7.81
C VAL A 160 1.45 -9.85 9.27
N GLY A 161 0.63 -10.50 10.09
CA GLY A 161 0.47 -10.19 11.51
C GLY A 161 1.64 -10.62 12.40
N SER A 162 2.38 -11.66 12.02
CA SER A 162 3.55 -12.13 12.78
C SER A 162 4.78 -11.22 12.60
N TYR A 163 4.90 -10.55 11.45
CA TYR A 163 5.99 -9.61 11.14
C TYR A 163 6.20 -8.51 12.20
N PRO A 164 5.19 -7.69 12.56
CA PRO A 164 5.36 -6.64 13.56
C PRO A 164 5.67 -7.21 14.95
N ILE A 165 5.15 -8.39 15.30
CA ILE A 165 5.40 -9.01 16.61
C ILE A 165 6.90 -9.34 16.73
N TYR A 166 7.47 -9.98 15.71
CA TYR A 166 8.89 -10.27 15.65
C TYR A 166 9.73 -8.97 15.72
N PHE A 167 9.36 -7.96 14.93
CA PHE A 167 10.04 -6.66 14.95
C PHE A 167 10.03 -6.01 16.34
N MET A 168 8.87 -5.94 16.99
CA MET A 168 8.70 -5.30 18.30
C MET A 168 9.52 -5.99 19.39
N ILE A 169 9.52 -7.32 19.41
CA ILE A 169 10.29 -8.09 20.37
C ILE A 169 11.79 -7.85 20.15
N THR A 170 12.29 -8.01 18.92
CA THR A 170 13.73 -7.89 18.67
C THR A 170 14.23 -6.46 18.85
N MET A 171 13.48 -5.44 18.42
CA MET A 171 13.86 -4.03 18.64
C MET A 171 13.65 -3.56 20.08
N GLY A 172 12.79 -4.23 20.86
CA GLY A 172 12.68 -4.00 22.30
C GLY A 172 13.90 -4.53 23.08
N PHE A 173 14.54 -5.58 22.57
CA PHE A 173 15.70 -6.24 23.18
C PHE A 173 16.98 -6.14 22.33
N CYS A 174 17.09 -5.14 21.45
CA CYS A 174 18.20 -5.05 20.52
C CYS A 174 19.55 -4.76 21.20
N CYS A 175 19.53 -4.13 22.38
CA CYS A 175 20.73 -3.85 23.16
C CYS A 175 20.50 -4.18 24.64
N ASN A 176 21.58 -4.56 25.34
CA ASN A 176 21.57 -4.76 26.78
C ASN A 176 22.64 -3.88 27.46
N PRO A 177 22.24 -2.83 28.21
CA PRO A 177 20.88 -2.31 28.38
C PRO A 177 20.35 -1.63 27.10
N LEU A 178 19.01 -1.53 26.93
CA LEU A 178 18.41 -0.88 25.75
C LEU A 178 18.91 0.57 25.59
N SER A 179 19.21 1.25 26.69
CA SER A 179 19.78 2.59 26.67
C SER A 179 21.11 2.69 25.95
N HIS A 180 21.85 1.58 25.86
CA HIS A 180 23.09 1.52 25.12
C HIS A 180 22.91 1.79 23.63
N TYR A 181 21.72 1.51 23.06
CA TYR A 181 21.41 1.82 21.66
C TYR A 181 21.68 3.30 21.33
N TRP A 182 21.34 4.22 22.24
CA TRP A 182 21.54 5.66 22.06
C TRP A 182 22.69 6.28 22.86
N THR A 183 23.35 5.50 23.73
CA THR A 183 24.51 5.97 24.51
C THR A 183 25.84 5.35 24.08
N GLN A 184 25.87 4.49 23.06
CA GLN A 184 27.08 3.84 22.55
C GLN A 184 28.23 4.83 22.29
N PHE A 185 27.93 6.01 21.75
CA PHE A 185 28.92 7.06 21.47
C PHE A 185 29.46 7.80 22.70
N LYS A 186 28.87 7.58 23.89
CA LYS A 186 29.33 8.14 25.16
C LYS A 186 30.33 7.21 25.88
N GLY A 187 30.72 6.10 25.28
CA GLY A 187 31.64 5.13 25.88
C GLY A 187 31.01 4.28 26.99
N THR A 188 29.67 4.21 27.06
CA THR A 188 28.98 3.29 27.98
C THR A 188 29.27 1.83 27.61
N THR A 189 29.39 0.93 28.58
CA THR A 189 29.55 -0.50 28.33
C THR A 189 28.20 -1.16 28.03
N GLY A 190 28.11 -1.89 26.93
CA GLY A 190 26.93 -2.63 26.54
C GLY A 190 27.18 -3.44 25.28
N THR A 191 26.28 -4.36 24.98
CA THR A 191 26.29 -5.13 23.74
C THR A 191 24.98 -4.91 23.00
N CYS A 192 25.08 -4.69 21.69
CA CYS A 192 23.96 -4.55 20.79
C CYS A 192 24.01 -5.64 19.73
N LEU A 193 22.84 -6.07 19.28
CA LEU A 193 22.68 -6.89 18.09
C LEU A 193 23.05 -6.05 16.85
N ASP A 194 23.53 -6.71 15.80
CA ASP A 194 23.82 -6.04 14.54
C ASP A 194 22.52 -5.61 13.85
N VAL A 195 22.19 -4.33 14.06
CA VAL A 195 20.98 -3.68 13.57
C VAL A 195 20.91 -3.70 12.04
N GLY A 196 22.05 -3.58 11.35
CA GLY A 196 22.12 -3.61 9.88
C GLY A 196 21.75 -4.98 9.33
N HIS A 197 22.36 -6.04 9.86
CA HIS A 197 22.03 -7.42 9.48
C HIS A 197 20.58 -7.78 9.83
N PHE A 198 20.07 -7.31 10.96
CA PHE A 198 18.69 -7.51 11.35
C PHE A 198 17.69 -6.89 10.35
N PHE A 199 17.88 -5.62 9.99
CA PHE A 199 17.04 -4.96 9.00
C PHE A 199 17.13 -5.61 7.62
N PHE A 200 18.31 -6.11 7.23
CA PHE A 200 18.47 -6.87 5.99
C PHE A 200 17.63 -8.15 5.97
N ILE A 201 17.66 -8.96 7.05
CA ILE A 201 16.83 -10.17 7.17
C ILE A 201 15.34 -9.81 7.16
N LEU A 202 14.94 -8.76 7.88
CA LEU A 202 13.56 -8.28 7.89
C LEU A 202 13.08 -7.82 6.51
N ALA A 203 13.94 -7.17 5.73
CA ALA A 203 13.60 -6.76 4.37
C ALA A 203 13.37 -7.97 3.46
N ILE A 204 14.15 -9.05 3.62
CA ILE A 204 13.95 -10.32 2.90
C ILE A 204 12.61 -10.95 3.27
N ILE A 205 12.31 -11.06 4.58
CA ILE A 205 11.03 -11.59 5.05
C ILE A 205 9.88 -10.76 4.47
N ASN A 206 10.00 -9.44 4.50
CA ASN A 206 8.99 -8.55 3.94
C ASN A 206 8.79 -8.77 2.43
N LEU A 207 9.87 -8.90 1.65
CA LEU A 207 9.80 -9.25 0.22
C LEU A 207 9.07 -10.58 -0.01
N ILE A 208 9.39 -11.62 0.77
CA ILE A 208 8.73 -12.92 0.68
C ILE A 208 7.22 -12.77 0.94
N THR A 209 6.84 -11.99 1.96
CA THR A 209 5.41 -11.74 2.23
C THR A 209 4.72 -10.99 1.09
N ASP A 210 5.39 -10.04 0.42
CA ASP A 210 4.83 -9.36 -0.76
C ASP A 210 4.56 -10.32 -1.91
N VAL A 211 5.52 -11.20 -2.21
CA VAL A 211 5.39 -12.22 -3.26
C VAL A 211 4.25 -13.19 -2.95
N ILE A 212 4.12 -13.62 -1.70
CA ILE A 212 3.02 -14.49 -1.27
C ILE A 212 1.67 -13.78 -1.45
N LEU A 213 1.54 -12.53 -0.99
CA LEU A 213 0.30 -11.76 -1.14
C LEU A 213 -0.05 -11.53 -2.62
N LEU A 214 0.93 -11.29 -3.47
CA LEU A 214 0.73 -11.17 -4.92
C LEU A 214 0.25 -12.49 -5.54
N ALA A 215 0.76 -13.63 -5.06
CA ALA A 215 0.42 -14.95 -5.59
C ALA A 215 -0.99 -15.43 -5.18
N ILE A 216 -1.52 -15.01 -4.02
CA ILE A 216 -2.83 -15.44 -3.51
C ILE A 216 -3.97 -15.30 -4.55
N PRO A 217 -4.18 -14.14 -5.20
CA PRO A 217 -5.29 -13.96 -6.14
C PRO A 217 -5.03 -14.53 -7.55
N VAL A 218 -3.78 -14.84 -7.92
CA VAL A 218 -3.42 -15.20 -9.30
C VAL A 218 -4.13 -16.46 -9.81
N PRO A 219 -4.15 -17.60 -9.07
CA PRO A 219 -4.82 -18.81 -9.53
C PRO A 219 -6.32 -18.63 -9.73
N GLU A 220 -6.97 -17.82 -8.88
CA GLU A 220 -8.41 -17.56 -8.97
C GLU A 220 -8.73 -16.66 -10.16
N ILE A 221 -7.88 -15.67 -10.45
CA ILE A 221 -8.04 -14.80 -11.62
C ILE A 221 -7.88 -15.59 -12.92
N LEU A 222 -6.97 -16.58 -12.98
CA LEU A 222 -6.75 -17.40 -14.17
C LEU A 222 -7.93 -18.32 -14.49
N LYS A 223 -8.69 -18.76 -13.47
CA LYS A 223 -9.89 -19.60 -13.66
C LYS A 223 -11.12 -18.80 -14.10
N LEU A 224 -11.13 -17.49 -13.88
CA LEU A 224 -12.31 -16.66 -14.07
C LEU A 224 -12.43 -16.14 -15.50
N GLN A 225 -13.49 -16.55 -16.22
CA GLN A 225 -13.74 -16.08 -17.59
C GLN A 225 -14.28 -14.65 -17.60
N MET A 226 -13.39 -13.68 -17.75
CA MET A 226 -13.71 -12.25 -17.78
C MET A 226 -13.65 -11.63 -19.20
N SER A 227 -14.51 -10.64 -19.45
CA SER A 227 -14.44 -9.76 -20.63
C SER A 227 -13.10 -9.02 -20.71
N LYS A 228 -12.58 -8.79 -21.93
CA LYS A 228 -11.24 -8.19 -22.19
C LYS A 228 -10.95 -6.92 -21.37
N ASP A 229 -11.90 -5.99 -21.26
CA ASP A 229 -11.73 -4.74 -20.51
C ASP A 229 -11.50 -4.96 -19.01
N LYS A 230 -12.16 -5.97 -18.43
CA LYS A 230 -12.00 -6.33 -17.02
C LYS A 230 -10.69 -7.06 -16.78
N LYS A 231 -10.30 -7.92 -17.74
CA LYS A 231 -9.01 -8.63 -17.71
C LYS A 231 -7.84 -7.64 -17.70
N ILE A 232 -7.88 -6.60 -18.53
CA ILE A 232 -6.84 -5.53 -18.54
C ILE A 232 -6.76 -4.83 -17.17
N ALA A 233 -7.90 -4.47 -16.57
CA ALA A 233 -7.92 -3.82 -15.26
C ALA A 233 -7.32 -4.70 -14.15
N VAL A 234 -7.64 -6.00 -14.13
CA VAL A 234 -7.11 -6.96 -13.16
C VAL A 234 -5.61 -7.20 -13.38
N CYS A 235 -5.18 -7.34 -14.63
CA CYS A 235 -3.76 -7.43 -14.97
C CYS A 235 -2.98 -6.17 -14.55
N GLY A 236 -3.58 -4.97 -14.66
CA GLY A 236 -2.96 -3.74 -14.19
C GLY A 236 -2.77 -3.70 -12.67
N ILE A 237 -3.76 -4.16 -11.90
CA ILE A 237 -3.67 -4.26 -10.43
C ILE A 237 -2.58 -5.27 -10.02
N LEU A 238 -2.57 -6.46 -10.64
CA LEU A 238 -1.52 -7.46 -10.41
C LEU A 238 -0.13 -6.95 -10.82
N GLY A 239 -0.04 -6.23 -11.95
CA GLY A 239 1.22 -5.65 -12.42
C GLY A 239 1.79 -4.63 -11.44
N LEU A 240 0.94 -3.80 -10.83
CA LEU A 240 1.37 -2.88 -9.78
C LEU A 240 1.77 -3.61 -8.50
N GLY A 241 1.06 -4.68 -8.12
CA GLY A 241 1.52 -5.56 -7.04
C GLY A 241 2.90 -6.18 -7.33
N GLY A 242 3.15 -6.58 -8.58
CA GLY A 242 4.48 -7.02 -9.04
C GLY A 242 5.54 -5.92 -8.94
N PHE A 243 5.19 -4.67 -9.26
CA PHE A 243 6.08 -3.53 -9.07
C PHE A 243 6.42 -3.31 -7.59
N VAL A 244 5.47 -3.48 -6.67
CA VAL A 244 5.75 -3.43 -5.22
C VAL A 244 6.77 -4.50 -4.84
N CYS A 245 6.65 -5.73 -5.33
CA CYS A 245 7.67 -6.77 -5.09
C CYS A 245 9.05 -6.39 -5.63
N ILE A 246 9.12 -5.77 -6.81
CA ILE A 246 10.39 -5.29 -7.38
C ILE A 246 10.98 -4.19 -6.48
N ALA A 247 10.17 -3.24 -6.02
CA ALA A 247 10.61 -2.19 -5.10
C ALA A 247 11.16 -2.78 -3.79
N SER A 248 10.50 -3.79 -3.22
CA SER A 248 10.97 -4.52 -2.05
C SER A 248 12.31 -5.25 -2.31
N ALA A 249 12.48 -5.84 -3.50
CA ALA A 249 13.74 -6.52 -3.87
C ALA A 249 14.91 -5.53 -4.03
N VAL A 250 14.65 -4.38 -4.64
CA VAL A 250 15.66 -3.31 -4.77
C VAL A 250 16.02 -2.77 -3.39
N ARG A 251 15.05 -2.61 -2.49
CA ARG A 251 15.30 -2.24 -1.09
C ARG A 251 16.22 -3.23 -0.40
N VAL A 252 15.97 -4.54 -0.53
CA VAL A 252 16.85 -5.60 0.02
C VAL A 252 18.27 -5.46 -0.51
N HIS A 253 18.44 -5.19 -1.81
CA HIS A 253 19.77 -4.96 -2.39
C HIS A 253 20.48 -3.77 -1.75
N TYR A 254 19.81 -2.62 -1.62
CA TYR A 254 20.41 -1.44 -0.99
C TYR A 254 20.69 -1.65 0.51
N LEU A 255 19.86 -2.39 1.24
CA LEU A 255 20.17 -2.75 2.63
C LEU A 255 21.38 -3.69 2.75
N LYS A 256 21.57 -4.61 1.80
CA LYS A 256 22.77 -5.44 1.75
C LYS A 256 24.01 -4.58 1.58
N VAL A 257 23.99 -3.69 0.60
CA VAL A 257 25.13 -2.79 0.35
C VAL A 257 25.36 -1.88 1.56
N PHE A 258 24.29 -1.35 2.17
CA PHE A 258 24.35 -0.56 3.40
C PHE A 258 25.05 -1.28 4.55
N SER A 259 24.81 -2.59 4.74
CA SER A 259 25.48 -3.37 5.81
C SER A 259 26.98 -3.54 5.60
N THR A 260 27.49 -3.34 4.38
CA THR A 260 28.90 -3.52 4.02
C THR A 260 29.61 -2.24 3.59
N ALA A 261 28.88 -1.14 3.45
CA ALA A 261 29.41 0.11 2.91
C ALA A 261 30.14 0.93 3.99
N THR A 262 31.27 1.51 3.62
CA THR A 262 31.98 2.50 4.44
C THR A 262 31.22 3.84 4.48
N ASP A 263 30.56 4.21 3.38
CA ASP A 263 29.75 5.43 3.28
C ASP A 263 28.28 5.19 3.62
N ILE A 264 28.03 5.01 4.91
CA ILE A 264 26.70 4.68 5.46
C ILE A 264 25.70 5.80 5.18
N THR A 265 26.11 7.06 5.33
CA THR A 265 25.23 8.22 5.21
C THR A 265 24.77 8.47 3.78
N TRP A 266 25.62 8.20 2.78
CA TRP A 266 25.23 8.23 1.37
C TRP A 266 24.19 7.16 1.03
N MET A 267 24.40 5.94 1.54
CA MET A 267 23.52 4.79 1.28
C MET A 267 22.14 4.90 1.95
N MET A 268 21.96 5.77 2.94
CA MET A 268 20.64 6.06 3.51
C MET A 268 19.67 6.67 2.50
N GLY A 269 20.16 7.44 1.52
CA GLY A 269 19.33 8.09 0.50
C GLY A 269 18.53 7.08 -0.33
N PRO A 270 19.19 6.15 -1.04
CA PRO A 270 18.51 5.12 -1.84
C PRO A 270 17.60 4.23 -0.98
N VAL A 271 18.03 3.84 0.23
CA VAL A 271 17.22 3.04 1.16
C VAL A 271 15.93 3.78 1.53
N ALA A 272 15.99 5.08 1.81
CA ALA A 272 14.82 5.90 2.15
C ALA A 272 13.85 6.05 0.96
N ILE A 273 14.38 6.21 -0.27
CA ILE A 273 13.56 6.29 -1.49
C ILE A 273 12.76 4.99 -1.65
N TRP A 274 13.43 3.83 -1.66
CA TRP A 274 12.75 2.55 -1.88
C TRP A 274 11.83 2.16 -0.73
N SER A 275 12.17 2.54 0.52
CA SER A 275 11.27 2.39 1.67
C SER A 275 10.02 3.26 1.59
N SER A 276 10.06 4.37 0.85
CA SER A 276 8.88 5.23 0.64
C SER A 276 8.05 4.80 -0.57
N VAL A 277 8.71 4.30 -1.63
CA VAL A 277 8.07 3.78 -2.85
C VAL A 277 7.17 2.60 -2.54
N GLU A 278 7.68 1.62 -1.78
CA GLU A 278 6.97 0.36 -1.49
C GLU A 278 5.56 0.58 -0.90
N PRO A 279 5.37 1.26 0.25
CA PRO A 279 4.04 1.46 0.82
C PRO A 279 3.19 2.44 0.00
N SER A 280 3.79 3.44 -0.65
CA SER A 280 3.04 4.41 -1.48
C SER A 280 2.42 3.74 -2.71
N VAL A 281 3.17 2.88 -3.40
CA VAL A 281 2.64 2.12 -4.54
C VAL A 281 1.69 1.01 -4.08
N GLY A 282 1.94 0.41 -2.91
CA GLY A 282 0.99 -0.49 -2.25
C GLY A 282 -0.38 0.19 -2.05
N ILE A 283 -0.41 1.40 -1.49
CA ILE A 283 -1.63 2.20 -1.31
C ILE A 283 -2.29 2.51 -2.65
N PHE A 284 -1.51 2.95 -3.64
CA PHE A 284 -2.02 3.25 -4.97
C PHE A 284 -2.69 2.03 -5.62
N SER A 285 -2.03 0.86 -5.55
CA SER A 285 -2.54 -0.41 -6.08
C SER A 285 -3.84 -0.84 -5.39
N ALA A 286 -3.96 -0.64 -4.07
CA ALA A 286 -5.17 -0.91 -3.30
C ALA A 286 -6.31 0.05 -3.66
N CYS A 287 -6.02 1.26 -4.14
CA CYS A 287 -7.04 2.26 -4.50
C CYS A 287 -7.62 2.06 -5.91
N LEU A 288 -6.87 1.46 -6.84
CA LEU A 288 -7.28 1.25 -8.24
C LEU A 288 -8.66 0.60 -8.45
N PRO A 289 -9.05 -0.45 -7.71
CA PRO A 289 -10.35 -1.10 -7.87
C PRO A 289 -11.52 -0.14 -7.66
N SER A 290 -11.34 0.87 -6.81
CA SER A 290 -12.36 1.86 -6.50
C SER A 290 -12.53 2.93 -7.58
N PHE A 291 -11.58 3.10 -8.50
CA PHE A 291 -11.70 4.07 -9.59
C PHE A 291 -12.60 3.62 -10.74
N LYS A 292 -12.83 2.32 -10.89
CA LYS A 292 -13.70 1.77 -11.95
C LYS A 292 -15.14 2.36 -11.93
N PRO A 293 -15.87 2.40 -10.80
CA PRO A 293 -17.16 3.07 -10.74
C PRO A 293 -17.08 4.59 -10.94
N LEU A 294 -15.99 5.23 -10.49
CA LEU A 294 -15.77 6.67 -10.68
C LEU A 294 -15.62 7.04 -12.16
N LEU A 295 -14.81 6.29 -12.90
CA LEU A 295 -14.59 6.50 -14.34
C LEU A 295 -15.88 6.30 -15.14
N ARG A 296 -16.72 5.31 -14.77
CA ARG A 296 -18.04 5.13 -15.39
C ARG A 296 -18.99 6.26 -15.07
N ALA A 297 -19.01 6.76 -13.83
CA ALA A 297 -19.86 7.89 -13.45
C ALA A 297 -19.47 9.17 -14.19
N ILE A 298 -18.18 9.44 -14.36
CA ILE A 298 -17.68 10.59 -15.12
C ILE A 298 -18.02 10.44 -16.61
N ARG A 299 -17.81 9.24 -17.19
CA ARG A 299 -18.10 8.99 -18.62
C ARG A 299 -19.61 9.00 -18.92
N GLY A 300 -20.45 8.46 -18.03
CA GLY A 300 -21.90 8.51 -18.15
C GLY A 300 -22.47 9.92 -17.96
N ARG A 301 -21.81 10.75 -17.15
CA ARG A 301 -22.20 12.16 -16.96
C ARG A 301 -21.84 13.02 -18.17
N ASN A 302 -20.74 12.73 -18.86
CA ASN A 302 -20.38 13.40 -20.13
C ASN A 302 -21.25 12.95 -21.32
N MET A 303 -21.82 11.73 -21.31
CA MET A 303 -22.76 11.30 -22.34
C MET A 303 -24.18 11.89 -22.16
N ASN A 304 -24.57 12.24 -20.93
CA ASN A 304 -25.86 12.88 -20.67
C ASN A 304 -25.83 14.41 -20.83
N SER A 305 -24.65 15.03 -20.91
CA SER A 305 -24.51 16.49 -21.13
C SER A 305 -24.43 16.88 -22.61
N SER A 306 -24.48 15.93 -23.54
CA SER A 306 -24.41 16.18 -24.99
C SER A 306 -25.76 16.04 -25.72
N SER A 307 -26.88 15.90 -25.00
CA SER A 307 -28.23 15.95 -25.57
C SER A 307 -29.03 17.13 -25.01
N SER A 308 -28.74 18.33 -25.49
CA SER A 308 -29.63 19.49 -25.35
C SER A 308 -29.61 20.29 -26.65
N GLY A 309 -30.33 19.74 -27.62
CA GLY A 309 -30.72 20.39 -28.88
C GLY A 309 -32.21 20.11 -29.08
N ASP A 310 -33.02 21.01 -28.53
CA ASP A 310 -34.48 21.03 -28.54
C ASP A 310 -35.06 21.28 -29.93
N LYS A 311 -36.07 20.50 -30.34
CA LYS A 311 -37.27 20.95 -31.10
C LYS A 311 -38.46 20.02 -30.84
N GLY A 312 -39.27 20.44 -29.87
CA GLY A 312 -40.74 20.37 -29.73
C GLY A 312 -41.61 19.34 -30.48
N SER A 313 -42.48 18.67 -29.71
CA SER A 313 -43.90 18.49 -30.04
C SER A 313 -44.73 18.31 -28.75
N ILE A 314 -45.93 18.87 -28.78
CA ILE A 314 -46.84 19.21 -27.68
C ILE A 314 -47.94 18.12 -27.48
N TYR A 315 -48.58 18.14 -26.30
CA TYR A 315 -49.87 17.54 -25.85
C TYR A 315 -49.80 16.31 -24.88
N PRO A 316 -50.77 16.12 -23.95
CA PRO A 316 -50.70 16.74 -22.62
C PRO A 316 -51.01 15.78 -21.43
N LEU A 317 -50.77 16.31 -20.21
CA LEU A 317 -51.33 15.99 -18.88
C LEU A 317 -51.60 14.53 -18.46
N GLY A 318 -50.87 14.09 -17.42
CA GLY A 318 -51.24 12.94 -16.61
C GLY A 318 -50.42 12.82 -15.31
N SER A 319 -50.97 13.38 -14.23
CA SER A 319 -50.72 13.10 -12.81
C SER A 319 -49.31 13.23 -12.20
N LYS A 320 -49.24 14.08 -11.17
CA LYS A 320 -48.12 14.26 -10.25
C LYS A 320 -47.76 12.95 -9.55
N GLY A 321 -46.57 12.44 -9.86
CA GLY A 321 -45.86 11.48 -9.04
C GLY A 321 -44.38 11.85 -9.03
N THR A 322 -43.96 12.66 -8.07
CA THR A 322 -42.54 12.92 -7.77
C THR A 322 -41.87 11.63 -7.32
N ARG A 323 -41.54 10.76 -8.27
CA ARG A 323 -40.54 9.70 -8.08
C ARG A 323 -39.18 10.37 -8.23
N ASN A 324 -38.60 10.67 -7.08
CA ASN A 324 -37.19 11.01 -6.93
C ASN A 324 -36.36 9.80 -7.40
N THR A 325 -36.07 9.72 -8.70
CA THR A 325 -35.19 8.72 -9.32
C THR A 325 -33.77 9.01 -8.89
N ARG A 326 -33.42 8.59 -7.67
CA ARG A 326 -32.02 8.30 -7.34
C ARG A 326 -31.54 7.22 -8.32
N PRO A 327 -30.37 7.37 -8.95
CA PRO A 327 -29.90 6.42 -9.94
C PRO A 327 -29.69 5.05 -9.30
N ARG A 328 -30.44 4.04 -9.80
CA ARG A 328 -30.39 2.62 -9.40
C ARG A 328 -29.10 1.89 -9.83
N LEU A 329 -28.09 2.60 -10.34
CA LEU A 329 -26.78 2.02 -10.71
C LEU A 329 -26.04 1.32 -9.55
N ARG A 330 -26.44 1.58 -8.29
CA ARG A 330 -25.70 1.18 -7.09
C ARG A 330 -25.77 -0.30 -6.72
N LEU A 331 -26.86 -1.00 -7.03
CA LEU A 331 -27.07 -2.37 -6.56
C LEU A 331 -26.63 -3.40 -7.60
N ASP A 332 -26.92 -3.14 -8.88
CA ASP A 332 -26.61 -4.06 -9.97
C ASP A 332 -25.09 -4.19 -10.22
N ASP A 333 -24.28 -3.18 -9.90
CA ASP A 333 -22.83 -3.21 -10.10
C ASP A 333 -22.08 -3.94 -8.97
N GLU A 334 -22.52 -3.83 -7.71
CA GLU A 334 -21.96 -4.63 -6.60
C GLU A 334 -22.39 -6.09 -6.75
N ILE A 335 -23.65 -6.32 -7.15
CA ILE A 335 -24.13 -7.65 -7.54
C ILE A 335 -23.38 -8.14 -8.80
N ALA A 336 -23.05 -7.33 -9.79
CA ALA A 336 -22.31 -7.79 -10.98
C ALA A 336 -20.81 -8.07 -10.70
N LEU A 337 -20.22 -7.41 -9.70
CA LEU A 337 -18.86 -7.71 -9.24
C LEU A 337 -18.84 -8.94 -8.32
N GLN A 338 -19.78 -9.05 -7.38
CA GLN A 338 -19.92 -10.22 -6.50
C GLN A 338 -20.41 -11.46 -7.25
N SER A 339 -21.46 -11.35 -8.07
CA SER A 339 -22.01 -12.49 -8.83
C SER A 339 -21.04 -13.02 -9.90
N GLN A 340 -20.13 -12.20 -10.43
CA GLN A 340 -19.11 -12.69 -11.38
C GLN A 340 -17.87 -13.24 -10.70
N ALA A 341 -17.55 -12.83 -9.48
CA ALA A 341 -16.54 -13.51 -8.66
C ALA A 341 -17.02 -14.90 -8.23
N VAL A 342 -18.33 -15.06 -8.02
CA VAL A 342 -18.99 -16.30 -7.56
C VAL A 342 -19.52 -17.16 -8.72
N GLY A 343 -19.80 -16.56 -9.87
CA GLY A 343 -20.43 -17.18 -11.05
C GLY A 343 -19.45 -17.86 -11.98
N GLY A 344 -18.62 -18.75 -11.46
CA GLY A 344 -17.87 -19.73 -12.23
C GLY A 344 -18.71 -20.97 -12.52
N GLY A 345 -19.81 -20.84 -13.26
CA GLY A 345 -20.62 -21.98 -13.69
C GLY A 345 -22.08 -21.63 -14.00
N GLY A 346 -22.45 -21.72 -15.28
CA GLY A 346 -23.85 -21.69 -15.72
C GLY A 346 -24.23 -20.46 -16.52
N SER A 347 -24.20 -20.59 -17.85
CA SER A 347 -24.80 -19.63 -18.78
C SER A 347 -26.33 -19.69 -18.64
N GLY A 348 -26.96 -18.60 -18.20
CA GLY A 348 -28.40 -18.43 -18.17
C GLY A 348 -28.78 -17.07 -18.74
N SER A 349 -29.26 -17.06 -19.97
CA SER A 349 -29.81 -15.87 -20.65
C SER A 349 -31.14 -15.48 -19.99
N MET A 350 -31.28 -14.25 -19.48
CA MET A 350 -32.55 -13.70 -19.03
C MET A 350 -33.22 -12.91 -20.16
N HIS A 351 -34.33 -13.45 -20.67
CA HIS A 351 -35.28 -12.77 -21.51
C HIS A 351 -36.24 -11.96 -20.62
N SER A 352 -36.33 -10.64 -20.83
CA SER A 352 -37.19 -9.76 -20.03
C SER A 352 -38.59 -9.70 -20.64
N GLY A 353 -39.51 -10.51 -20.11
CA GLY A 353 -40.94 -10.32 -20.29
C GLY A 353 -41.46 -9.23 -19.34
N ASN A 354 -42.24 -8.29 -19.88
CA ASN A 354 -43.02 -7.35 -19.09
C ASN A 354 -44.03 -8.12 -18.25
N ASP A 355 -43.99 -7.97 -16.92
CA ASP A 355 -45.19 -8.10 -16.10
C ASP A 355 -45.11 -7.21 -14.88
N SER A 356 -46.16 -6.41 -14.76
CA SER A 356 -46.48 -5.52 -13.66
C SER A 356 -47.18 -6.29 -12.56
N GLU A 357 -46.53 -6.55 -11.43
CA GLU A 357 -47.25 -6.69 -10.16
C GLU A 357 -46.35 -6.58 -8.93
N PHE A 358 -46.95 -5.99 -7.89
CA PHE A 358 -46.34 -5.58 -6.65
C PHE A 358 -46.50 -6.71 -5.62
N GLY A 359 -45.42 -7.36 -5.19
CA GLY A 359 -45.49 -8.35 -4.11
C GLY A 359 -44.13 -8.96 -3.75
N ARG A 360 -43.70 -8.79 -2.50
CA ARG A 360 -42.51 -9.46 -1.94
C ARG A 360 -42.77 -10.96 -1.82
N HIS A 361 -42.31 -11.75 -2.79
CA HIS A 361 -42.09 -13.18 -2.61
C HIS A 361 -40.80 -13.60 -3.32
N ILE A 362 -39.84 -14.14 -2.55
CA ILE A 362 -38.63 -14.76 -3.10
C ILE A 362 -39.04 -16.17 -3.54
N HIS A 363 -39.18 -16.39 -4.85
CA HIS A 363 -39.31 -17.73 -5.41
C HIS A 363 -37.93 -18.37 -5.53
N VAL A 364 -37.62 -19.34 -4.68
CA VAL A 364 -36.49 -20.26 -4.87
C VAL A 364 -37.01 -21.41 -5.71
N LYS A 365 -36.54 -21.50 -6.96
CA LYS A 365 -36.84 -22.62 -7.85
C LYS A 365 -35.73 -23.65 -7.67
N THR A 366 -36.04 -24.77 -7.02
CA THR A 366 -35.11 -25.88 -6.81
C THR A 366 -35.47 -26.99 -7.80
N ASP A 367 -34.69 -27.15 -8.86
CA ASP A 367 -34.85 -28.29 -9.77
C ASP A 367 -34.23 -29.54 -9.14
N ILE A 368 -35.07 -30.48 -8.69
CA ILE A 368 -34.65 -31.78 -8.18
C ILE A 368 -34.65 -32.76 -9.36
N LYS A 369 -33.47 -33.19 -9.81
CA LYS A 369 -33.32 -34.34 -10.72
C LYS A 369 -33.30 -35.62 -9.90
N GLN A 370 -34.34 -36.44 -10.04
CA GLN A 370 -34.42 -37.76 -9.44
C GLN A 370 -34.00 -38.80 -10.49
N THR A 371 -32.88 -39.49 -10.27
CA THR A 371 -32.42 -40.59 -11.13
C THR A 371 -32.96 -41.89 -10.55
N ILE A 372 -33.95 -42.50 -11.21
CA ILE A 372 -34.46 -43.82 -10.84
C ILE A 372 -33.63 -44.86 -11.57
N ASN A 373 -32.74 -45.55 -10.86
CA ASN A 373 -32.06 -46.73 -11.37
C ASN A 373 -33.02 -47.92 -11.27
N GLY A 374 -33.57 -48.34 -12.42
CA GLY A 374 -34.33 -49.59 -12.53
C GLY A 374 -33.39 -50.79 -12.42
N PHE A 375 -33.62 -51.63 -11.42
CA PHE A 375 -33.10 -52.99 -11.37
C PHE A 375 -33.82 -53.84 -12.43
N SER A 376 -33.03 -54.52 -13.26
CA SER A 376 -33.41 -55.69 -14.03
C SER A 376 -32.42 -56.80 -13.73
#